data_AF-A0A3L7TFJ0-F1
#
_entry.id   AF-A0A3L7TFJ0-F1
#
_cell.length_a   1.000
_cell.length_b   1.000
_cell.length_c   1.000
_cell.angle_alpha   90.00
_cell.angle_beta   90.00
_cell.angle_gamma   90.00
#
_symmetry.space_group_name_H-M   'P 1'
#
loop_
_entity.id
_entity.type
_entity.pdbx_description
1 polymer ?
#
loop_
_entity_poly.entity_id
_entity_poly.type
_entity_poly.pdbx_seq_one_letter_code
_entity_poly.pdbx_strand_id
1 'polypeptide(L)'
;MQPNEPSLPHTQGLSDSAIDAAWAMMPPDMEIVPTRLLPIVVGAHLRGEIADRPLANRLVAAIRQWQRANIADAEARLTAMVMTDVWYLNDQDLLLQPTIAIGPPETNAASAYYGNRLPRAYVVDGQLQVLADLAFVEPSVTMWGVDAHTTRTALDWFIARHLGNFLESVHS
;
A
#
# COMPACT_ATOMS: atom_id res chain seq x y z
N MET A 1 9.96 1.27 33.06
CA MET A 1 9.13 0.14 33.56
C MET A 1 7.76 0.73 33.87
N GLN A 2 6.80 0.63 32.95
CA GLN A 2 5.42 0.97 33.29
C GLN A 2 4.86 -0.14 34.21
N PRO A 3 3.99 0.18 35.19
CA PRO A 3 3.41 -0.82 36.06
C PRO A 3 2.54 -1.77 35.24
N ASN A 4 2.72 -3.07 35.46
CA ASN A 4 1.94 -4.13 34.85
C ASN A 4 0.55 -4.15 35.51
N GLU A 5 -0.35 -3.27 35.07
CA GLU A 5 -1.75 -3.33 35.48
C GLU A 5 -2.36 -4.62 34.92
N PRO A 6 -3.01 -5.45 35.76
CA PRO A 6 -3.60 -6.69 35.30
C PRO A 6 -4.74 -6.40 34.30
N SER A 7 -4.72 -7.10 33.17
CA SER A 7 -5.76 -7.02 32.14
C SER A 7 -7.15 -7.23 32.74
N LEU A 8 -8.11 -6.38 32.34
CA LEU A 8 -9.49 -6.45 32.84
C LEU A 8 -10.11 -7.83 32.55
N PRO A 9 -11.04 -8.34 33.39
CA PRO A 9 -11.57 -9.70 33.27
C PRO A 9 -12.17 -10.06 31.90
N HIS A 10 -12.69 -9.07 31.17
CA HIS A 10 -13.32 -9.25 29.85
C HIS A 10 -12.34 -9.16 28.66
N THR A 11 -11.06 -8.84 28.89
CA THR A 11 -10.02 -8.87 27.86
C THR A 11 -9.08 -10.08 28.04
N GLN A 12 -9.30 -10.91 29.05
CA GLN A 12 -8.52 -12.14 29.26
C GLN A 12 -8.68 -13.09 28.06
N GLY A 13 -7.54 -13.46 27.46
CA GLY A 13 -7.49 -14.36 26.30
C GLY A 13 -7.50 -13.67 24.93
N LEU A 14 -7.68 -12.34 24.86
CA LEU A 14 -7.37 -11.59 23.65
C LEU A 14 -5.85 -11.49 23.49
N SER A 15 -5.35 -11.73 22.28
CA SER A 15 -3.92 -11.68 21.98
C SER A 15 -3.54 -10.31 21.43
N ASP A 16 -2.74 -9.56 22.17
CA ASP A 16 -2.21 -8.27 21.73
C ASP A 16 -1.08 -8.42 20.70
N SER A 17 -0.62 -9.64 20.41
CA SER A 17 0.50 -9.90 19.49
C SER A 17 0.34 -9.29 18.10
N ALA A 18 -0.89 -9.17 17.59
CA ALA A 18 -1.16 -8.50 16.32
C ALA A 18 -0.99 -6.98 16.41
N ILE A 19 -1.39 -6.39 17.53
CA ILE A 19 -1.22 -4.96 17.83
C ILE A 19 0.27 -4.68 18.04
N ASP A 20 0.94 -5.47 18.89
CA ASP A 20 2.37 -5.35 19.16
C ASP A 20 3.20 -5.47 17.88
N ALA A 21 2.87 -6.44 17.01
CA ALA A 21 3.55 -6.59 15.73
C ALA A 21 3.30 -5.40 14.79
N ALA A 22 2.08 -4.83 14.79
CA ALA A 22 1.78 -3.65 14.00
C ALA A 22 2.54 -2.42 14.51
N TRP A 23 2.55 -2.18 15.82
CA TRP A 23 3.21 -1.03 16.46
C TRP A 23 4.73 -1.13 16.48
N ALA A 24 5.29 -2.34 16.55
CA ALA A 24 6.72 -2.55 16.35
C ALA A 24 7.18 -2.13 14.95
N MET A 25 6.28 -2.22 13.95
CA MET A 25 6.57 -1.83 12.58
C MET A 25 6.24 -0.36 12.28
N MET A 26 5.24 0.20 12.96
CA MET A 26 4.76 1.58 12.83
C MET A 26 4.35 2.08 14.22
N PRO A 27 5.29 2.65 14.99
CA PRO A 27 4.97 3.17 16.32
C PRO A 27 3.87 4.22 16.24
N PRO A 28 2.90 4.21 17.17
CA PRO A 28 1.77 5.15 17.14
C PRO A 28 2.19 6.62 17.36
N ASP A 29 3.36 6.84 17.96
CA ASP A 29 3.98 8.15 18.21
C ASP A 29 5.02 8.55 17.15
N MET A 30 5.17 7.74 16.08
CA MET A 30 6.08 8.04 14.99
C MET A 30 5.68 9.35 14.30
N GLU A 31 6.65 10.25 14.14
CA GLU A 31 6.46 11.46 13.33
C GLU A 31 6.25 11.09 11.86
N ILE A 32 5.14 11.57 11.28
CA ILE A 32 4.82 11.34 9.88
C ILE A 32 5.39 12.48 9.04
N VAL A 33 6.37 12.16 8.20
CA VAL A 33 6.93 13.09 7.21
C VAL A 33 6.34 12.75 5.84
N PRO A 34 5.42 13.55 5.27
CA PRO A 34 4.71 13.21 4.03
C PRO A 34 5.62 12.87 2.85
N THR A 35 6.74 13.58 2.71
CA THR A 35 7.75 13.38 1.64
C THR A 35 8.54 12.07 1.75
N ARG A 36 8.37 11.33 2.85
CA ARG A 36 8.97 10.00 3.05
C ARG A 36 7.92 8.89 2.97
N LEU A 37 6.67 9.20 2.63
CA LEU A 37 5.62 8.20 2.50
C LEU A 37 5.63 7.56 1.12
N LEU A 38 5.28 6.28 1.10
CA LEU A 38 4.84 5.57 -0.10
C LEU A 38 3.37 5.17 0.11
N PRO A 39 2.41 6.01 -0.32
CA PRO A 39 1.00 5.71 -0.22
C PRO A 39 0.62 4.40 -0.93
N ILE A 40 -0.01 3.49 -0.19
CA ILE A 40 -0.69 2.31 -0.70
C ILE A 40 -2.19 2.55 -0.52
N VAL A 41 -2.87 2.93 -1.60
CA VAL A 41 -4.20 3.53 -1.53
C VAL A 41 -5.28 2.49 -1.85
N VAL A 42 -6.21 2.31 -0.92
CA VAL A 42 -7.41 1.47 -1.10
C VAL A 42 -8.67 2.33 -1.07
N GLY A 43 -9.76 1.85 -1.65
CA GLY A 43 -11.04 2.55 -1.61
C GLY A 43 -11.64 2.59 -0.20
N ALA A 44 -12.27 3.71 0.18
CA ALA A 44 -13.00 3.84 1.45
C ALA A 44 -14.30 3.00 1.55
N HIS A 45 -14.60 2.21 0.51
CA HIS A 45 -15.76 1.33 0.46
C HIS A 45 -15.55 0.05 1.30
N LEU A 46 -16.61 -0.50 1.91
CA LEU A 46 -16.55 -1.72 2.73
C LEU A 46 -15.89 -2.92 2.02
N ARG A 47 -16.11 -3.03 0.71
CA ARG A 47 -15.43 -4.05 -0.12
C ARG A 47 -13.91 -3.86 -0.10
N GLY A 48 -13.42 -2.63 -0.19
CA GLY A 48 -11.99 -2.33 -0.15
C GLY A 48 -11.36 -2.73 1.19
N GLU A 49 -12.07 -2.51 2.29
CA GLU A 49 -11.64 -2.95 3.63
C GLU A 49 -11.47 -4.47 3.74
N ILE A 50 -12.38 -5.25 3.15
CA ILE A 50 -12.37 -6.72 3.23
C ILE A 50 -11.42 -7.34 2.20
N ALA A 51 -11.39 -6.81 0.98
CA ALA A 51 -10.70 -7.44 -0.16
C ALA A 51 -9.34 -6.80 -0.45
N ASP A 52 -9.27 -5.47 -0.54
CA ASP A 52 -8.11 -4.76 -1.07
C ASP A 52 -7.10 -4.41 0.04
N ARG A 53 -7.56 -4.06 1.24
CA ARG A 53 -6.68 -3.73 2.38
C ARG A 53 -5.77 -4.90 2.79
N PRO A 54 -6.22 -6.17 2.85
CA PRO A 54 -5.32 -7.29 3.10
C PRO A 54 -4.24 -7.44 2.02
N LEU A 55 -4.57 -7.16 0.75
CA LEU A 55 -3.61 -7.16 -0.35
C LEU A 55 -2.61 -6.01 -0.24
N ALA A 56 -3.08 -4.81 0.14
CA ALA A 56 -2.22 -3.66 0.43
C ALA A 56 -1.25 -3.95 1.58
N ASN A 57 -1.70 -4.59 2.66
CA ASN A 57 -0.83 -4.99 3.78
C ASN A 57 0.24 -6.00 3.33
N ARG A 58 -0.11 -6.95 2.44
CA ARG A 58 0.85 -7.86 1.84
C ARG A 58 1.89 -7.12 0.98
N LEU A 59 1.47 -6.11 0.22
CA LEU A 59 2.37 -5.26 -0.55
C LEU A 59 3.32 -4.46 0.35
N VAL A 60 2.83 -3.90 1.46
CA VAL A 60 3.68 -3.23 2.46
C VAL A 60 4.76 -4.18 2.99
N ALA A 61 4.41 -5.43 3.29
CA ALA A 61 5.40 -6.43 3.71
C ALA A 61 6.45 -6.70 2.63
N ALA A 62 6.04 -6.81 1.36
CA ALA A 62 6.94 -7.02 0.23
C ALA A 62 7.89 -5.82 0.01
N ILE A 63 7.37 -4.59 0.08
CA ILE A 63 8.17 -3.35 -0.02
C ILE A 63 9.24 -3.32 1.07
N ARG A 64 8.84 -3.55 2.33
CA ARG A 64 9.78 -3.54 3.47
C ARG A 64 10.81 -4.64 3.38
N GLN A 65 10.44 -5.81 2.87
CA GLN A 65 11.40 -6.89 2.63
C GLN A 65 12.43 -6.47 1.59
N TRP A 66 12.00 -5.88 0.47
CA TRP A 66 12.89 -5.39 -0.57
C TRP A 66 13.80 -4.26 -0.06
N GLN A 67 13.26 -3.26 0.65
CA GLN A 67 14.02 -2.14 1.19
C GLN A 67 15.09 -2.60 2.21
N ARG A 68 14.79 -3.59 3.06
CA ARG A 68 15.79 -4.15 3.98
C ARG A 68 16.94 -4.85 3.26
N ALA A 69 16.67 -5.44 2.10
CA ALA A 69 17.68 -6.16 1.32
C ALA A 69 18.53 -5.20 0.45
N ASN A 70 17.97 -4.07 0.00
CA ASN A 70 18.61 -3.22 -1.01
C ASN A 70 19.01 -1.83 -0.49
N ILE A 71 18.38 -1.33 0.59
CA ILE A 71 18.66 -0.01 1.16
C ILE A 71 19.29 -0.19 2.54
N ALA A 72 20.61 -0.01 2.61
CA ALA A 72 21.39 -0.19 3.84
C ALA A 72 20.99 0.80 4.94
N ASP A 73 20.85 2.08 4.58
CA ASP A 73 20.45 3.13 5.50
C ASP A 73 18.95 3.04 5.81
N ALA A 74 18.61 2.82 7.07
CA ALA A 74 17.22 2.76 7.51
C ALA A 74 16.50 4.11 7.32
N GLU A 75 17.23 5.22 7.45
CA GLU A 75 16.70 6.57 7.29
C GLU A 75 16.52 6.98 5.82
N ALA A 76 17.00 6.19 4.87
CA ALA A 76 16.72 6.38 3.46
C ALA A 76 15.47 5.61 3.00
N ARG A 77 14.90 4.74 3.84
CA ARG A 77 13.73 3.94 3.49
C ARG A 77 12.46 4.80 3.52
N LEU A 78 11.60 4.60 2.53
CA LEU A 78 10.25 5.15 2.49
C LEU A 78 9.34 4.35 3.42
N THR A 79 8.41 5.06 4.04
CA THR A 79 7.37 4.49 4.89
C THR A 79 6.16 4.13 4.04
N ALA A 80 6.06 2.86 3.65
CA ALA A 80 4.88 2.35 2.97
C ALA A 80 3.68 2.31 3.93
N MET A 81 2.60 3.03 3.57
CA MET A 81 1.45 3.22 4.44
C MET A 81 0.14 2.95 3.70
N VAL A 82 -0.69 2.07 4.25
CA VAL A 82 -2.03 1.82 3.70
C VAL A 82 -2.98 2.93 4.15
N MET A 83 -3.64 3.58 3.21
CA MET A 83 -4.60 4.65 3.49
C MET A 83 -5.79 4.60 2.53
N THR A 84 -6.84 5.35 2.85
CA THR A 84 -8.01 5.45 1.97
C THR A 84 -7.81 6.51 0.90
N ASP A 85 -8.44 6.29 -0.24
CA ASP A 85 -8.56 7.25 -1.35
C ASP A 85 -9.10 8.63 -0.94
N VAL A 86 -10.03 8.68 0.02
CA VAL A 86 -10.57 9.94 0.55
C VAL A 86 -9.48 10.80 1.18
N TRP A 87 -8.62 10.22 2.03
CA TRP A 87 -7.54 11.00 2.65
C TRP A 87 -6.49 11.38 1.60
N TYR A 88 -6.05 10.41 0.82
CA TYR A 88 -5.01 10.57 -0.19
C TYR A 88 -5.32 11.70 -1.19
N LEU A 89 -6.53 11.71 -1.77
CA LEU A 89 -6.89 12.68 -2.82
C LEU A 89 -7.11 14.11 -2.29
N ASN A 90 -7.28 14.30 -0.97
CA ASN A 90 -7.51 15.61 -0.38
C ASN A 90 -6.23 16.25 0.18
N ASP A 91 -5.08 15.58 0.09
CA ASP A 91 -3.80 16.07 0.57
C ASP A 91 -2.83 16.25 -0.62
N GLN A 92 -2.38 17.48 -0.85
CA GLN A 92 -1.53 17.81 -2.00
C GLN A 92 -0.12 17.21 -1.86
N ASP A 93 0.42 17.12 -0.65
CA ASP A 93 1.76 16.57 -0.44
C ASP A 93 1.76 15.07 -0.70
N LEU A 94 0.65 14.37 -0.37
CA LEU A 94 0.47 12.96 -0.70
C LEU A 94 0.32 12.72 -2.21
N LEU A 95 -0.38 13.58 -2.94
CA LEU A 95 -0.51 13.47 -4.41
C LEU A 95 0.82 13.61 -5.14
N LEU A 96 1.81 14.26 -4.53
CA LEU A 96 3.17 14.37 -5.07
C LEU A 96 4.03 13.13 -4.82
N GLN A 97 3.60 12.22 -3.94
CA GLN A 97 4.38 11.03 -3.60
C GLN A 97 4.18 9.90 -4.62
N PRO A 98 5.20 9.06 -4.83
CA PRO A 98 5.03 7.78 -5.52
C PRO A 98 3.90 6.97 -4.89
N THR A 99 3.00 6.41 -5.69
CA THR A 99 1.73 5.87 -5.17
C THR A 99 1.37 4.54 -5.82
N ILE A 100 0.83 3.61 -5.03
CA ILE A 100 0.25 2.36 -5.53
C ILE A 100 -1.21 2.25 -5.08
N ALA A 101 -2.15 2.35 -6.02
CA ALA A 101 -3.58 2.18 -5.77
C ALA A 101 -4.04 0.75 -6.06
N ILE A 102 -4.86 0.19 -5.16
CA ILE A 102 -5.42 -1.17 -5.28
C ILE A 102 -6.93 -1.09 -5.15
N GLY A 103 -7.63 -1.68 -6.12
CA GLY A 103 -9.09 -1.76 -6.15
C GLY A 103 -9.68 -1.03 -7.35
N PRO A 104 -10.91 -1.39 -7.75
CA PRO A 104 -11.48 -0.94 -9.01
C PRO A 104 -11.99 0.51 -8.92
N PRO A 105 -12.00 1.28 -10.02
CA PRO A 105 -12.34 2.70 -10.03
C PRO A 105 -13.76 3.02 -9.55
N GLU A 106 -14.69 2.06 -9.60
CA GLU A 106 -16.06 2.21 -9.10
C GLU A 106 -16.12 2.35 -7.57
N THR A 107 -15.10 1.84 -6.86
CA THR A 107 -15.05 1.86 -5.39
C THR A 107 -13.75 2.42 -4.81
N ASN A 108 -12.78 2.77 -5.66
CA ASN A 108 -11.53 3.45 -5.30
C ASN A 108 -11.33 4.66 -6.21
N ALA A 109 -11.51 5.85 -5.65
CA ALA A 109 -11.39 7.12 -6.35
C ALA A 109 -9.95 7.40 -6.83
N ALA A 110 -8.92 6.89 -6.14
CA ALA A 110 -7.54 7.00 -6.62
C ALA A 110 -7.33 6.15 -7.88
N SER A 111 -7.90 4.95 -7.94
CA SER A 111 -7.90 4.15 -9.16
C SER A 111 -8.64 4.84 -10.31
N ALA A 112 -9.77 5.51 -10.03
CA ALA A 112 -10.48 6.31 -11.03
C ALA A 112 -9.65 7.51 -11.52
N TYR A 113 -8.96 8.19 -10.59
CA TYR A 113 -8.05 9.29 -10.91
C TYR A 113 -6.93 8.84 -11.86
N TYR A 114 -6.26 7.73 -11.55
CA TYR A 114 -5.18 7.20 -12.37
C TYR A 114 -5.63 6.47 -13.64
N GLY A 115 -6.87 5.96 -13.68
CA GLY A 115 -7.42 5.18 -14.78
C GLY A 115 -7.33 5.84 -16.17
N ASN A 116 -7.39 7.17 -16.19
CA ASN A 116 -7.30 7.97 -17.43
C ASN A 116 -5.91 8.62 -17.63
N ARG A 117 -4.96 8.40 -16.72
CA ARG A 117 -3.64 9.06 -16.69
C ARG A 117 -2.50 8.09 -16.96
N LEU A 118 -2.61 6.86 -16.46
CA LEU A 118 -1.57 5.86 -16.57
C LEU A 118 -1.78 4.95 -17.79
N PRO A 119 -0.71 4.57 -18.51
CA PRO A 119 -0.81 3.62 -19.61
C PRO A 119 -1.06 2.20 -19.08
N ARG A 120 -1.62 1.35 -19.94
CA ARG A 120 -1.87 -0.07 -19.64
C ARG A 120 -0.56 -0.85 -19.64
N ALA A 121 -0.15 -1.37 -18.48
CA ALA A 121 1.05 -2.19 -18.33
C ALA A 121 0.76 -3.69 -18.44
N TYR A 122 -0.34 -4.15 -17.82
CA TYR A 122 -0.78 -5.54 -17.90
C TYR A 122 -2.31 -5.61 -17.86
N VAL A 123 -2.89 -6.18 -18.90
CA VAL A 123 -4.34 -6.32 -19.02
C VAL A 123 -4.66 -7.74 -19.47
N VAL A 124 -5.58 -8.37 -18.77
CA VAL A 124 -6.28 -9.57 -19.27
C VAL A 124 -7.71 -9.14 -19.52
N ASP A 125 -8.14 -9.22 -20.78
CA ASP A 125 -9.39 -8.62 -21.24
C ASP A 125 -10.59 -9.08 -20.39
N GLY A 126 -11.36 -8.10 -19.93
CA GLY A 126 -12.50 -8.33 -19.03
C GLY A 126 -12.18 -8.99 -17.68
N GLN A 127 -10.92 -9.12 -17.27
CA GLN A 127 -10.55 -9.83 -16.03
C GLN A 127 -9.74 -8.97 -15.06
N LEU A 128 -8.66 -8.34 -15.52
CA LEU A 128 -7.81 -7.50 -14.67
C LEU A 128 -7.08 -6.42 -15.46
N GLN A 129 -6.67 -5.39 -14.73
CA GLN A 129 -5.87 -4.28 -15.23
C GLN A 129 -4.79 -3.89 -14.23
N VAL A 130 -3.58 -3.61 -14.75
CA VAL A 130 -2.51 -2.88 -14.09
C VAL A 130 -2.12 -1.75 -15.02
N LEU A 131 -2.21 -0.51 -14.52
CA LEU A 131 -1.83 0.68 -15.24
C LEU A 131 -0.62 1.30 -14.54
N ALA A 132 0.43 1.55 -15.30
CA ALA A 132 1.69 2.14 -14.84
C ALA A 132 2.54 2.53 -16.05
N ASP A 133 3.29 3.62 -15.93
CA ASP A 133 4.47 3.80 -16.77
C ASP A 133 5.58 2.87 -16.27
N LEU A 134 5.98 1.89 -17.09
CA LEU A 134 7.00 0.91 -16.71
C LEU A 134 8.43 1.48 -16.74
N ALA A 135 8.62 2.69 -17.25
CA ALA A 135 9.84 3.45 -17.03
C ALA A 135 9.85 4.17 -15.67
N PHE A 136 8.70 4.22 -14.99
CA PHE A 136 8.50 4.88 -13.69
C PHE A 136 9.00 6.33 -13.64
N VAL A 137 8.83 7.09 -14.73
CA VAL A 137 9.14 8.52 -14.73
C VAL A 137 8.21 9.26 -13.76
N GLU A 138 6.93 8.89 -13.79
CA GLU A 138 5.97 9.20 -12.74
C GLU A 138 5.64 7.89 -12.01
N PRO A 139 6.17 7.65 -10.80
CA PRO A 139 6.08 6.36 -10.13
C PRO A 139 4.70 6.18 -9.47
N SER A 140 3.68 6.02 -10.32
CA SER A 140 2.31 5.71 -9.94
C SER A 140 1.87 4.40 -10.58
N VAL A 141 1.20 3.55 -9.80
CA VAL A 141 0.65 2.27 -10.24
C VAL A 141 -0.78 2.16 -9.76
N THR A 142 -1.71 1.74 -10.62
CA THR A 142 -3.05 1.32 -10.19
C THR A 142 -3.34 -0.08 -10.69
N MET A 143 -4.02 -0.89 -9.89
CA MET A 143 -4.38 -2.25 -10.25
C MET A 143 -5.69 -2.72 -9.67
N TRP A 144 -6.42 -3.51 -10.45
CA TRP A 144 -7.65 -4.16 -10.01
C TRP A 144 -8.02 -5.35 -10.90
N GLY A 145 -8.83 -6.24 -10.35
CA GLY A 145 -9.53 -7.29 -11.08
C GLY A 145 -11.04 -7.15 -10.94
N VAL A 146 -11.78 -7.98 -11.67
CA VAL A 146 -13.25 -8.09 -11.54
C VAL A 146 -13.67 -8.61 -10.16
N ASP A 147 -12.78 -9.34 -9.48
CA ASP A 147 -12.95 -9.83 -8.13
C ASP A 147 -11.66 -9.74 -7.29
N ALA A 148 -11.72 -10.18 -6.03
CA ALA A 148 -10.57 -10.14 -5.12
C ALA A 148 -9.43 -11.09 -5.55
N HIS A 149 -9.75 -12.23 -6.18
CA HIS A 149 -8.76 -13.20 -6.62
C HIS A 149 -7.97 -12.69 -7.83
N THR A 150 -8.66 -12.10 -8.78
CA THR A 150 -8.06 -11.45 -9.96
C THR A 150 -7.30 -10.17 -9.60
N THR A 151 -7.77 -9.40 -8.62
CA THR A 151 -7.00 -8.28 -8.04
C THR A 151 -5.70 -8.77 -7.40
N ARG A 152 -5.74 -9.90 -6.67
CA ARG A 152 -4.54 -10.55 -6.16
C ARG A 152 -3.61 -11.00 -7.28
N THR A 153 -4.13 -11.55 -8.39
CA THR A 153 -3.30 -11.92 -9.55
C THR A 153 -2.58 -10.71 -10.16
N ALA A 154 -3.28 -9.58 -10.29
CA ALA A 154 -2.66 -8.33 -10.74
C ALA A 154 -1.54 -7.86 -9.81
N LEU A 155 -1.77 -7.94 -8.49
CA LEU A 155 -0.76 -7.64 -7.48
C LEU A 155 0.44 -8.60 -7.53
N ASP A 156 0.19 -9.90 -7.64
CA ASP A 156 1.23 -10.93 -7.73
C ASP A 156 2.11 -10.71 -8.96
N TRP A 157 1.51 -10.34 -10.09
CA TRP A 157 2.24 -9.96 -11.30
C TRP A 157 3.15 -8.75 -11.06
N PHE A 158 2.64 -7.69 -10.42
CA PHE A 158 3.41 -6.48 -10.13
C PHE A 158 4.57 -6.76 -9.17
N ILE A 159 4.31 -7.44 -8.05
CA ILE A 159 5.34 -7.80 -7.05
C ILE A 159 6.45 -8.62 -7.71
N ALA A 160 6.10 -9.62 -8.52
CA ALA A 160 7.08 -10.54 -9.10
C ALA A 160 7.94 -9.91 -10.22
N ARG A 161 7.45 -8.89 -10.92
CA ARG A 161 8.08 -8.39 -12.15
C ARG A 161 8.55 -6.94 -12.10
N HIS A 162 7.89 -6.10 -11.31
CA HIS A 162 8.03 -4.65 -11.43
C HIS A 162 8.23 -3.92 -10.10
N LEU A 163 7.93 -4.54 -8.95
CA LEU A 163 8.13 -3.89 -7.65
C LEU A 163 9.58 -3.45 -7.42
N GLY A 164 10.58 -4.27 -7.82
CA GLY A 164 11.99 -3.92 -7.69
C GLY A 164 12.32 -2.63 -8.45
N ASN A 165 12.05 -2.60 -9.75
CA ASN A 165 12.29 -1.44 -10.61
C ASN A 165 11.52 -0.19 -10.13
N PHE A 166 10.28 -0.35 -9.67
CA PHE A 166 9.51 0.73 -9.06
C PHE A 166 10.24 1.29 -7.83
N LEU A 167 10.66 0.41 -6.91
CA LEU A 167 11.33 0.85 -5.68
C LEU A 167 12.71 1.45 -5.94
N GLU A 168 13.44 0.96 -6.93
CA GLU A 168 14.69 1.57 -7.39
C GLU A 168 14.43 3.00 -7.88
N SER A 169 13.39 3.21 -8.70
CA SER A 169 13.07 4.53 -9.27
C SER A 169 12.74 5.60 -8.22
N VAL A 170 12.15 5.20 -7.08
CA VAL A 170 11.73 6.14 -6.01
C VAL A 170 12.78 6.33 -4.90
N HIS A 171 13.85 5.54 -4.93
CA HIS A 171 15.00 5.65 -4.03
C HIS A 171 16.25 6.23 -4.71
N SER A 172 16.19 6.45 -6.02
CA SER A 172 17.25 7.06 -6.85
C SER A 172 17.30 8.57 -6.64
#